data_AF-A0A143DDT7-F1
#
_entry.id   AF-A0A143DDT7-F1
#
_cell.length_a   1.000
_cell.length_b   1.000
_cell.length_c   1.000
_cell.angle_alpha   90.00
_cell.angle_beta   90.00
_cell.angle_gamma   90.00
#
_symmetry.space_group_name_H-M   'P 1'
#
loop_
_entity.id
_entity.type
_entity.pdbx_description
1 polymer ?
#
loop_
_entity_poly.entity_id
_entity_poly.type
_entity_poly.pdbx_seq_one_letter_code
_entity_poly.pdbx_strand_id
1 'polypeptide(L)'
;MTPAELKTIRETLGLKAQWVADQAGVRLRTAQYWETGRMAVPADVASMLLDIDRALEDMVAQSLAKIEGTAAQHAGAVEVILLRYRTDKDLWEFHPDLAPLPASTHAAMLARLCRALSARSIPTVIQYMEPDEYWEWLGDRPDTEAARSEWSVTLPVPGKAPKAH
;
A
#
# COMPACT_ATOMS: atom_id res chain seq x y z
N MET A 1 9.04 -18.07 15.19
CA MET A 1 8.99 -16.61 15.29
C MET A 1 9.03 -16.21 16.75
N THR A 2 9.97 -15.35 17.13
CA THR A 2 10.08 -14.79 18.49
C THR A 2 9.06 -13.67 18.69
N PRO A 3 8.75 -13.29 19.96
CA PRO A 3 7.92 -12.12 20.26
C PRO A 3 8.40 -10.82 19.58
N ALA A 4 9.72 -10.61 19.54
CA ALA A 4 10.32 -9.45 18.89
C ALA A 4 10.13 -9.48 17.37
N GLU A 5 10.39 -10.64 16.74
CA GLU A 5 10.15 -10.81 15.29
C GLU A 5 8.68 -10.57 14.93
N LEU A 6 7.74 -11.08 15.73
CA LEU A 6 6.30 -10.87 15.54
C LEU A 6 5.94 -9.38 15.57
N LYS A 7 6.43 -8.67 16.59
CA LYS A 7 6.17 -7.24 16.72
C LYS A 7 6.77 -6.44 15.57
N THR A 8 8.01 -6.76 15.20
CA THR A 8 8.71 -6.11 14.09
C THR A 8 7.95 -6.31 12.78
N ILE A 9 7.61 -7.55 12.40
CA ILE A 9 6.91 -7.78 11.13
C ILE A 9 5.52 -7.14 11.11
N ARG A 10 4.77 -7.19 12.21
CA ARG A 10 3.46 -6.54 12.29
C ARG A 10 3.57 -5.03 12.05
N GLU A 11 4.55 -4.37 12.66
CA GLU A 11 4.75 -2.93 12.54
C GLU A 11 5.25 -2.54 11.14
N THR A 12 6.13 -3.33 10.52
CA THR A 12 6.59 -3.08 9.14
C THR A 12 5.49 -3.33 8.09
N LEU A 13 4.49 -4.14 8.42
CA LEU A 13 3.27 -4.33 7.63
C LEU A 13 2.22 -3.24 7.86
N GLY A 14 2.47 -2.27 8.75
CA GLY A 14 1.49 -1.23 9.09
C GLY A 14 0.26 -1.77 9.83
N LEU A 15 0.33 -2.95 10.44
CA LEU A 15 -0.79 -3.60 11.11
C LEU A 15 -0.88 -3.18 12.58
N LYS A 16 -2.10 -2.89 13.04
CA LYS A 16 -2.37 -2.70 14.48
C LYS A 16 -2.43 -4.05 15.18
N ALA A 17 -2.04 -4.11 16.45
CA ALA A 17 -2.21 -5.33 17.27
C ALA A 17 -3.68 -5.79 17.35
N GLN A 18 -4.63 -4.85 17.31
CA GLN A 18 -6.06 -5.16 17.25
C GLN A 18 -6.42 -5.95 15.99
N TRP A 19 -5.89 -5.55 14.82
CA TRP A 19 -6.16 -6.25 13.56
C TRP A 19 -5.70 -7.72 13.63
N VAL A 20 -4.51 -7.97 14.19
CA VAL A 20 -4.00 -9.35 14.38
C VAL A 20 -4.89 -10.14 15.34
N ALA A 21 -5.38 -9.50 16.40
CA ALA A 21 -6.30 -10.15 17.33
C ALA A 21 -7.63 -10.52 16.65
N ASP A 22 -8.17 -9.62 15.83
CA ASP A 22 -9.42 -9.84 15.10
C ASP A 22 -9.28 -10.99 14.09
N GLN A 23 -8.18 -11.03 13.31
CA GLN A 23 -7.91 -12.12 12.36
C GLN A 23 -7.71 -13.48 13.06
N ALA A 24 -7.07 -13.48 14.23
CA ALA A 24 -6.86 -14.69 15.00
C ALA A 24 -8.08 -15.11 15.86
N GLY A 25 -9.17 -14.32 15.85
CA GLY A 25 -10.35 -14.59 16.67
C GLY A 25 -10.11 -14.51 18.18
N VAL A 26 -9.14 -13.69 18.62
CA VAL A 26 -8.77 -13.52 20.03
C VAL A 26 -8.98 -12.10 20.51
N ARG A 27 -8.90 -11.88 21.83
CA ARG A 27 -8.92 -10.53 22.40
C ARG A 27 -7.56 -9.86 22.20
N LEU A 28 -7.55 -8.53 22.06
CA LEU A 28 -6.33 -7.72 21.92
C LEU A 28 -5.23 -8.07 22.94
N ARG A 29 -5.62 -8.32 24.20
CA ARG A 29 -4.69 -8.67 25.27
C ARG A 29 -3.91 -9.96 24.98
N THR A 30 -4.54 -10.94 24.32
CA THR A 30 -3.88 -12.19 23.92
C THR A 30 -2.81 -11.91 22.86
N ALA A 31 -3.12 -11.10 21.84
CA ALA A 31 -2.14 -10.71 20.83
C ALA A 31 -0.95 -9.94 21.44
N GLN A 32 -1.21 -9.04 22.39
CA GLN A 32 -0.16 -8.32 23.12
C GLN A 32 0.71 -9.25 23.99
N TYR A 33 0.16 -10.37 24.48
CA TYR A 33 0.94 -11.36 25.22
C TYR A 33 1.92 -12.13 24.35
N TRP A 34 1.60 -12.34 23.07
CA TRP A 34 2.55 -12.88 22.10
C TRP A 34 3.73 -11.93 21.89
N GLU A 35 3.47 -10.64 21.72
CA GLU A 35 4.52 -9.62 21.49
C GLU A 35 5.40 -9.32 22.71
N THR A 36 4.86 -9.52 23.91
CA THR A 36 5.62 -9.35 25.17
C THR A 36 6.36 -10.62 25.61
N GLY A 37 6.16 -11.74 24.91
CA GLY A 37 6.74 -13.03 25.26
C GLY A 37 6.10 -13.71 26.47
N ARG A 38 4.97 -13.20 26.96
CA ARG A 38 4.18 -13.85 28.02
C ARG A 38 3.48 -15.11 27.53
N MET A 39 3.24 -15.20 26.22
CA MET A 39 2.72 -16.38 25.54
C MET A 39 3.55 -16.66 24.29
N ALA A 40 3.67 -17.93 23.93
CA ALA A 40 4.27 -18.31 22.66
C ALA A 40 3.43 -17.78 21.50
N VAL A 41 4.10 -17.36 20.42
CA VAL A 41 3.45 -16.96 19.17
C VAL A 41 2.84 -18.20 18.50
N PRO A 42 1.54 -18.23 18.22
CA PRO A 42 0.93 -19.31 17.46
C PRO A 42 1.54 -19.43 16.06
N ALA A 43 1.75 -20.67 15.59
CA ALA A 43 2.42 -20.92 14.31
C ALA A 43 1.62 -20.40 13.11
N ASP A 44 0.30 -20.51 13.16
CA ASP A 44 -0.64 -19.98 12.18
C ASP A 44 -0.61 -18.44 12.11
N VAL A 45 -0.55 -17.74 13.24
CA VAL A 45 -0.40 -16.28 13.29
C VAL A 45 0.94 -15.84 12.70
N ALA A 46 2.02 -16.57 13.01
CA ALA A 46 3.33 -16.29 12.44
C ALA A 46 3.34 -16.49 10.91
N SER A 47 2.78 -17.61 10.42
CA SER A 47 2.63 -17.89 9.00
C SER A 47 1.79 -16.84 8.29
N MET A 48 0.64 -16.45 8.85
CA MET A 48 -0.23 -15.42 8.29
C MET A 48 0.51 -14.11 8.04
N LEU A 49 1.30 -13.62 9.01
CA LEU A 49 2.03 -12.37 8.84
C LEU A 49 3.16 -12.49 7.81
N LEU A 50 3.85 -13.62 7.77
CA LEU A 50 4.88 -13.89 6.75
C LEU A 50 4.28 -14.00 5.35
N ASP A 51 3.09 -14.57 5.22
CA ASP A 51 2.39 -14.67 3.94
C ASP A 51 1.94 -13.30 3.43
N ILE A 52 1.45 -12.43 4.31
CA ILE A 52 1.12 -11.04 3.97
C ILE A 52 2.38 -10.28 3.55
N ASP A 53 3.49 -10.45 4.27
CA ASP A 53 4.76 -9.79 3.93
C ASP A 53 5.29 -10.20 2.56
N ARG A 54 5.26 -11.51 2.27
CA ARG A 54 5.60 -12.04 0.95
C ARG A 54 4.67 -11.50 -0.13
N ALA A 55 3.36 -11.47 0.11
CA ALA A 55 2.40 -10.93 -0.85
C ALA A 55 2.66 -9.43 -1.14
N LEU A 56 3.05 -8.64 -0.13
CA LEU A 56 3.44 -7.25 -0.36
C LEU A 56 4.71 -7.14 -1.22
N GLU A 57 5.72 -7.97 -0.96
CA GLU A 57 6.95 -7.99 -1.79
C GLU A 57 6.65 -8.38 -3.24
N ASP A 58 5.78 -9.38 -3.45
CA ASP A 58 5.36 -9.80 -4.79
C ASP A 58 4.61 -8.67 -5.53
N MET A 59 3.72 -7.95 -4.84
CA MET A 59 3.02 -6.79 -5.42
C MET A 59 3.98 -5.65 -5.76
N VAL A 60 4.97 -5.38 -4.90
CA VAL A 60 6.01 -4.37 -5.17
C VAL A 60 6.84 -4.77 -6.40
N ALA A 61 7.27 -6.03 -6.49
CA ALA A 61 8.04 -6.53 -7.62
C ALA A 61 7.25 -6.44 -8.94
N GLN A 62 5.97 -6.84 -8.93
CA GLN A 62 5.09 -6.73 -10.11
C GLN A 62 4.85 -5.28 -10.52
N SER A 63 4.62 -4.38 -9.56
CA SER A 63 4.42 -2.96 -9.83
C SER A 63 5.67 -2.32 -10.43
N LEU A 64 6.84 -2.66 -9.88
CA LEU A 64 8.12 -2.19 -10.37
C LEU A 64 8.41 -2.65 -11.80
N ALA A 65 8.16 -3.92 -12.11
CA ALA A 65 8.33 -4.46 -13.46
C ALA A 65 7.43 -3.75 -14.48
N LYS A 66 6.18 -3.44 -14.11
CA LYS A 66 5.26 -2.65 -14.95
C LYS A 66 5.80 -1.23 -15.19
N ILE A 67 6.27 -0.55 -14.14
CA ILE A 67 6.81 0.81 -14.24
C ILE A 67 8.06 0.84 -15.13
N GLU A 68 8.99 -0.09 -14.94
CA GLU A 68 10.21 -0.19 -15.76
C GLU A 68 9.88 -0.48 -17.22
N GLY A 69 8.91 -1.37 -17.49
CA GLY A 69 8.43 -1.64 -18.84
C GLY A 69 7.87 -0.40 -19.54
N THR A 70 7.08 0.40 -18.82
CA THR A 70 6.55 1.67 -19.34
C THR A 70 7.65 2.72 -19.53
N ALA A 71 8.58 2.85 -18.58
CA ALA A 71 9.68 3.81 -18.66
C ALA A 71 10.60 3.52 -19.85
N ALA A 72 10.88 2.24 -20.15
CA ALA A 72 11.68 1.85 -21.31
C ALA A 72 11.04 2.25 -22.66
N GLN A 73 9.73 2.41 -22.71
CA GLN A 73 8.99 2.82 -23.92
C GLN A 73 8.94 4.34 -24.10
N HIS A 74 9.30 5.13 -23.09
CA HIS A 74 9.23 6.59 -23.13
C HIS A 74 10.63 7.21 -23.11
N ALA A 75 10.94 8.06 -24.09
CA ALA A 75 12.19 8.81 -24.14
C ALA A 75 12.16 10.00 -23.16
N GLY A 76 12.28 9.74 -21.86
CA GLY A 76 12.34 10.78 -20.83
C GLY A 76 12.18 10.25 -19.41
N ALA A 77 12.56 11.08 -18.42
CA ALA A 77 12.30 10.78 -17.02
C ALA A 77 10.79 10.87 -16.74
N VAL A 78 10.16 9.71 -16.52
CA VAL A 78 8.77 9.61 -16.09
C VAL A 78 8.72 9.74 -14.57
N GLU A 79 8.07 10.78 -14.07
CA GLU A 79 7.72 10.87 -12.65
C GLU A 79 6.52 9.96 -12.38
N VAL A 80 6.65 9.05 -11.42
CA VAL A 80 5.61 8.08 -11.07
C VAL A 80 4.77 8.65 -9.95
N ILE A 81 3.45 8.75 -10.18
CA ILE A 81 2.48 9.11 -9.15
C ILE A 81 1.95 7.84 -8.51
N LEU A 82 2.01 7.75 -7.18
CA LEU A 82 1.45 6.65 -6.40
C LEU A 82 0.26 7.17 -5.60
N LEU A 83 -0.92 6.57 -5.82
CA LEU A 83 -2.13 6.92 -5.10
C LEU A 83 -2.16 6.28 -3.72
N ARG A 84 -2.55 7.05 -2.70
CA ARG A 84 -2.71 6.61 -1.32
C ARG A 84 -4.14 6.86 -0.85
N TYR A 85 -4.70 5.87 -0.16
CA TYR A 85 -6.04 5.94 0.40
C TYR A 85 -6.01 6.41 1.86
N ARG A 86 -7.00 7.23 2.25
CA ARG A 86 -7.10 7.80 3.60
C ARG A 86 -7.68 6.79 4.59
N THR A 87 -8.68 6.04 4.15
CA THR A 87 -9.40 5.07 4.98
C THR A 87 -9.35 3.68 4.38
N ASP A 88 -9.60 2.67 5.23
CA ASP A 88 -9.72 1.28 4.81
C ASP A 88 -10.88 1.11 3.83
N LYS A 89 -11.98 1.85 4.04
CA LYS A 89 -13.14 1.87 3.13
C LYS A 89 -12.72 2.32 1.72
N ASP A 90 -12.01 3.45 1.63
CA ASP A 90 -11.57 3.96 0.32
C ASP A 90 -10.63 2.97 -0.35
N LEU A 91 -9.68 2.38 0.40
CA LEU A 91 -8.80 1.34 -0.13
C LEU A 91 -9.60 0.19 -0.74
N TRP A 92 -10.58 -0.34 0.00
CA TRP A 92 -11.36 -1.50 -0.43
C TRP A 92 -12.36 -1.19 -1.54
N GLU A 93 -12.75 0.08 -1.71
CA GLU A 93 -13.56 0.53 -2.85
C GLU A 93 -12.79 0.39 -4.17
N PHE A 94 -11.51 0.80 -4.20
CA PHE A 94 -10.68 0.75 -5.41
C PHE A 94 -9.88 -0.55 -5.56
N HIS A 95 -9.62 -1.26 -4.45
CA HIS A 95 -8.87 -2.51 -4.35
C HIS A 95 -9.58 -3.50 -3.41
N PRO A 96 -10.73 -4.06 -3.83
CA PRO A 96 -11.51 -4.97 -2.99
C PRO A 96 -10.77 -6.27 -2.65
N ASP A 97 -9.79 -6.65 -3.46
CA ASP A 97 -8.89 -7.79 -3.26
C ASP A 97 -7.95 -7.62 -2.06
N LEU A 98 -7.71 -6.37 -1.63
CA LEU A 98 -6.90 -6.09 -0.45
C LEU A 98 -7.69 -6.18 0.87
N ALA A 99 -9.01 -6.31 0.85
CA ALA A 99 -9.76 -6.53 2.09
C ALA A 99 -9.39 -7.90 2.70
N PRO A 100 -9.13 -8.00 4.02
CA PRO A 100 -9.34 -6.99 5.07
C PRO A 100 -8.07 -6.22 5.49
N LEU A 101 -7.03 -6.16 4.66
CA LEU A 101 -5.81 -5.40 4.97
C LEU A 101 -6.13 -3.90 5.03
N PRO A 102 -5.63 -3.16 6.04
CA PRO A 102 -5.93 -1.75 6.21
C PRO A 102 -5.14 -0.86 5.24
N ALA A 103 -5.59 0.40 5.09
CA ALA A 103 -4.91 1.45 4.33
C ALA A 103 -3.46 1.69 4.81
N SER A 104 -3.16 1.41 6.08
CA SER A 104 -1.79 1.46 6.60
C SER A 104 -0.88 0.36 6.04
N THR A 105 -1.42 -0.80 5.69
CA THR A 105 -0.67 -1.87 5.00
C THR A 105 -0.39 -1.48 3.56
N HIS A 106 -1.36 -0.89 2.87
CA HIS A 106 -1.11 -0.29 1.56
C HIS A 106 -0.03 0.82 1.64
N ALA A 107 -0.07 1.69 2.65
CA ALA A 107 0.98 2.69 2.85
C ALA A 107 2.38 2.06 3.08
N ALA A 108 2.46 0.92 3.77
CA ALA A 108 3.71 0.18 3.94
C ALA A 108 4.23 -0.37 2.59
N MET A 109 3.34 -0.88 1.74
CA MET A 109 3.65 -1.29 0.36
C MET A 109 4.18 -0.11 -0.47
N LEU A 110 3.49 1.05 -0.44
CA LEU A 110 3.93 2.27 -1.14
C LEU A 110 5.32 2.70 -0.68
N ALA A 111 5.61 2.63 0.62
CA ALA A 111 6.93 2.96 1.16
C ALA A 111 8.04 2.02 0.63
N ARG A 112 7.74 0.72 0.46
CA ARG A 112 8.66 -0.25 -0.15
C ARG A 112 8.89 0.09 -1.63
N LEU A 113 7.82 0.37 -2.36
CA LEU A 113 7.88 0.75 -3.77
C LEU A 113 8.67 2.05 -3.99
N CYS A 114 8.44 3.09 -3.17
CA CYS A 114 9.22 4.33 -3.23
C CYS A 114 10.72 4.08 -3.02
N ARG A 115 11.11 3.21 -2.07
CA ARG A 115 12.53 2.86 -1.89
C ARG A 115 13.09 2.14 -3.12
N ALA A 116 12.33 1.20 -3.69
CA ALA A 116 12.76 0.45 -4.86
C ALA A 116 12.92 1.35 -6.11
N LEU A 117 12.02 2.31 -6.31
CA LEU A 117 12.05 3.30 -7.39
C LEU A 117 13.17 4.32 -7.19
N SER A 118 13.37 4.80 -5.95
CA SER A 118 14.46 5.71 -5.61
C SER A 118 15.84 5.08 -5.85
N ALA A 119 16.02 3.80 -5.55
CA ALA A 119 17.25 3.06 -5.84
C ALA A 119 17.58 2.97 -7.35
N ARG A 120 16.60 3.24 -8.21
CA ARG A 120 16.72 3.27 -9.68
C ARG A 120 16.72 4.69 -10.25
N SER A 121 16.77 5.71 -9.39
CA SER A 121 16.67 7.11 -9.78
C SER A 121 15.36 7.47 -10.50
N ILE A 122 14.28 6.70 -10.26
CA ILE A 122 12.95 7.03 -10.77
C ILE A 122 12.26 7.95 -9.77
N PRO A 123 11.92 9.20 -10.14
CA PRO A 123 11.26 10.12 -9.23
C PRO A 123 9.83 9.67 -8.96
N THR A 124 9.41 9.75 -7.69
CA THR A 124 8.06 9.35 -7.26
C THR A 124 7.40 10.43 -6.42
N VAL A 125 6.10 10.62 -6.59
CA VAL A 125 5.28 11.42 -5.69
C VAL A 125 4.09 10.59 -5.20
N ILE A 126 3.74 10.74 -3.91
CA ILE A 126 2.54 10.13 -3.35
C ILE A 126 1.45 11.20 -3.28
N GLN A 127 0.27 10.89 -3.79
CA GLN A 127 -0.91 11.74 -3.70
C GLN A 127 -2.04 10.98 -3.02
N TYR A 128 -2.95 11.69 -2.37
CA TYR A 128 -4.17 11.07 -1.87
C TYR A 128 -5.13 10.83 -3.02
N MET A 129 -5.78 9.68 -3.01
CA MET A 129 -7.01 9.49 -3.76
C MET A 129 -8.10 10.35 -3.12
N GLU A 130 -8.80 11.12 -3.93
CA GLU A 130 -9.96 11.94 -3.55
C GLU A 130 -11.16 11.35 -4.29
N PRO A 131 -11.90 10.40 -3.69
CA PRO A 131 -12.90 9.59 -4.40
C PRO A 131 -13.98 10.45 -5.06
N ASP A 132 -14.49 11.46 -4.37
CA ASP A 132 -15.54 12.34 -4.89
C ASP A 132 -15.08 13.07 -6.16
N GLU A 133 -13.86 13.63 -6.15
CA GLU A 133 -13.27 14.32 -7.31
C GLU A 133 -12.96 13.33 -8.45
N TYR A 134 -12.48 12.13 -8.11
CA TYR A 134 -12.22 11.08 -9.10
C TYR A 134 -13.50 10.63 -9.80
N TRP A 135 -14.56 10.37 -9.05
CA TRP A 135 -15.83 9.90 -9.60
C TRP A 135 -16.50 10.97 -10.48
N GLU A 136 -16.43 12.24 -10.07
CA GLU A 136 -16.88 13.36 -10.90
C GLU A 136 -16.08 13.45 -12.21
N TRP A 137 -14.75 13.32 -12.14
CA TRP A 137 -13.90 13.31 -13.33
C TRP A 137 -14.13 12.07 -14.21
N LEU A 138 -14.39 10.92 -13.62
CA LEU A 138 -14.57 9.65 -14.34
C LEU A 138 -15.86 9.67 -15.17
N GLY A 139 -16.95 10.19 -14.60
CA GLY A 139 -18.27 10.20 -15.21
C GLY A 139 -18.76 8.78 -15.50
N ASP A 140 -19.21 8.52 -16.73
CA ASP A 140 -19.74 7.22 -17.15
C ASP A 140 -18.67 6.19 -17.55
N ARG A 141 -17.38 6.54 -17.47
CA ARG A 141 -16.27 5.65 -17.84
C ARG A 141 -16.08 4.55 -16.77
N PRO A 142 -15.58 3.35 -17.14
CA PRO A 142 -15.28 2.32 -16.15
C PRO A 142 -14.05 2.70 -15.29
N ASP A 143 -14.12 2.40 -13.99
CA ASP A 143 -12.95 2.48 -13.11
C ASP A 143 -11.90 1.44 -13.51
N THR A 144 -10.69 1.91 -13.72
CA THR A 144 -9.52 1.10 -14.07
C THR A 144 -8.27 1.77 -13.51
N GLU A 145 -7.20 0.99 -13.29
CA GLU A 145 -5.89 1.55 -12.93
C GLU A 145 -5.40 2.61 -13.91
N ALA A 146 -5.64 2.42 -15.21
CA ALA A 146 -5.29 3.40 -16.23
C ALA A 146 -6.06 4.72 -16.04
N ALA A 147 -7.37 4.65 -15.80
CA ALA A 147 -8.19 5.82 -15.53
C ALA A 147 -7.76 6.54 -14.23
N ARG A 148 -7.43 5.79 -13.17
CA ARG A 148 -6.89 6.35 -11.92
C ARG A 148 -5.54 7.05 -12.15
N SER A 149 -4.67 6.45 -12.95
CA SER A 149 -3.38 7.06 -13.34
C SER A 149 -3.58 8.35 -14.15
N GLU A 150 -4.50 8.36 -15.12
CA GLU A 150 -4.84 9.55 -15.91
C GLU A 150 -5.42 10.67 -15.06
N TRP A 151 -6.27 10.34 -14.07
CA TRP A 151 -6.79 11.33 -13.14
C TRP A 151 -5.69 11.91 -12.25
N SER A 152 -4.79 11.06 -11.74
CA SER A 152 -3.72 11.48 -10.82
C SER A 152 -2.80 12.54 -11.40
N VAL A 153 -2.62 12.58 -12.74
CA VAL A 153 -1.81 13.63 -13.39
C VAL A 153 -2.53 14.98 -13.50
N THR A 154 -3.84 15.02 -13.30
CA THR A 154 -4.61 16.28 -13.27
C THR A 154 -4.55 16.97 -11.91
N LEU A 155 -4.16 16.24 -10.86
CA LEU A 155 -4.03 16.81 -9.52
C LEU A 155 -2.80 17.73 -9.44
N PRO A 156 -2.92 18.88 -8.75
CA PRO A 156 -1.78 19.74 -8.50
C PRO A 156 -0.75 19.00 -7.66
N VAL A 157 0.47 18.86 -8.18
CA VAL A 157 1.60 18.30 -7.43
C VAL A 157 2.05 19.33 -6.39
N PRO A 158 1.96 19.06 -5.07
CA PRO A 158 2.38 20.01 -4.05
C PRO A 158 3.84 20.43 -4.26
N GLY A 159 4.09 21.73 -4.44
CA GLY A 159 5.43 22.28 -4.66
C GLY A 159 5.88 22.42 -6.12
N LYS A 160 5.08 22.03 -7.11
CA LYS A 160 5.27 22.39 -8.53
C LYS A 160 4.19 23.39 -8.95
N ALA A 161 4.58 24.46 -9.64
CA ALA A 161 3.62 25.39 -10.23
C ALA A 161 2.70 24.64 -11.22
N PRO A 162 1.40 24.99 -11.31
CA PRO A 162 0.52 24.39 -12.30
C PRO A 162 1.08 24.64 -13.70
N LYS A 163 1.11 23.60 -14.55
CA LYS A 163 1.48 23.76 -15.95
C LYS A 163 0.40 24.65 -16.61
N ALA A 164 0.79 25.86 -17.01
CA ALA A 164 -0.08 26.72 -17.81
C ALA A 164 -0.34 26.03 -19.16
N HIS A 165 -1.61 25.91 -19.52
CA HIS A 165 -2.07 25.45 -20.83
C HIS A 165 -1.84 26.51 -21.91
#